data_AF-G8C2B7-F1
#
_entry.id   AF-G8C2B7-F1
#
_cell.length_a   1.000
_cell.length_b   1.000
_cell.length_c   1.000
_cell.angle_alpha   90.00
_cell.angle_beta   90.00
_cell.angle_gamma   90.00
#
_symmetry.space_group_name_H-M   'P 1'
#
loop_
_entity.id
_entity.type
_entity.pdbx_description
1 polymer ?
#
loop_
_entity_poly.entity_id
_entity_poly.type
_entity_poly.pdbx_seq_one_letter_code
_entity_poly.pdbx_strand_id
1 'polypeptide(L)'
;MLSGKILNLPLLGKVSRFNNATVRMFSGGQVAFNEKQLFAGISDMLSSSRDITNISTPIEESNGTQVVSGSGKKKIVKPNERTVKYVLSCLFGKNNTHFTYSAVVEDTNYMKLNSDKSYNEQFLYYYNLPRKVKFSISTGCLGFRKAARGEYEAAFQTSAKVFQMIQEKRLMDKDIEIVMKDFGKGRAAFTAALNGKEGNNIRKNNF
;
A
#
# COMPACT_ATOMS: atom_id res chain seq x y z
N MET A 1 76.77 6.26 -10.91
CA MET A 1 75.59 6.28 -11.79
C MET A 1 74.69 5.12 -11.39
N LEU A 2 73.43 5.21 -10.98
CA LEU A 2 72.45 6.27 -10.69
C LEU A 2 71.48 5.57 -9.70
N SER A 3 71.57 5.89 -8.41
CA SER A 3 70.60 6.70 -7.66
C SER A 3 69.24 6.02 -7.42
N GLY A 4 69.13 5.42 -6.24
CA GLY A 4 67.86 5.00 -5.65
C GLY A 4 67.03 6.21 -5.21
N LYS A 5 65.72 6.12 -5.39
CA LYS A 5 64.73 7.09 -4.90
C LYS A 5 63.76 6.39 -3.97
N ILE A 6 64.06 6.51 -2.68
CA ILE A 6 63.12 6.36 -1.57
C ILE A 6 62.27 7.63 -1.57
N LEU A 7 60.96 7.51 -1.78
CA LEU A 7 60.02 8.60 -1.52
C LEU A 7 59.30 8.30 -0.21
N ASN A 8 59.84 8.90 0.85
CA ASN A 8 59.24 9.02 2.16
C ASN A 8 58.36 10.27 2.19
N LEU A 9 57.18 10.16 2.80
CA LEU A 9 56.24 11.26 3.03
C LEU A 9 56.87 12.38 3.88
N PRO A 10 56.27 13.59 3.81
CA PRO A 10 55.96 14.28 5.06
C PRO A 10 54.46 14.59 5.17
N LEU A 11 53.88 14.07 6.25
CA LEU A 11 52.70 14.62 6.90
C LEU A 11 53.03 16.02 7.44
N LEU A 12 52.25 17.03 7.06
CA LEU A 12 52.07 18.29 7.77
C LEU A 12 50.71 18.84 7.29
N GLY A 13 49.62 18.84 8.05
CA GLY A 13 49.53 19.23 9.44
C GLY A 13 49.32 20.75 9.52
N LYS A 14 48.10 21.23 9.25
CA LYS A 14 47.58 22.48 9.82
C LYS A 14 46.08 22.37 10.05
N VAL A 15 45.78 22.24 11.34
CA VAL A 15 44.50 22.46 11.99
C VAL A 15 44.06 23.90 11.76
N SER A 16 42.83 24.10 11.31
CA SER A 16 42.11 25.34 11.59
C SER A 16 40.67 24.98 11.93
N ARG A 17 40.38 25.05 13.24
CA ARG A 17 39.04 25.10 13.80
C ARG A 17 38.36 26.36 13.29
N PHE A 18 37.25 26.22 12.59
CA PHE A 18 36.21 27.24 12.61
C PHE A 18 34.92 26.57 13.07
N ASN A 19 34.72 26.68 14.38
CA ASN A 19 33.40 26.67 14.97
C ASN A 19 32.62 27.81 14.32
N ASN A 20 31.46 27.50 13.75
CA ASN A 20 30.32 28.41 13.71
C ASN A 20 29.05 27.56 13.57
N ALA A 21 28.67 26.96 14.69
CA ALA A 21 27.29 26.58 14.93
C ALA A 21 26.44 27.85 14.91
N THR A 22 25.89 28.20 13.75
CA THR A 22 24.77 29.14 13.69
C THR A 22 23.52 28.36 14.08
N VAL A 23 23.35 28.20 15.39
CA VAL A 23 22.07 27.88 16.01
C VAL A 23 21.15 29.04 15.69
N ARG A 24 20.19 28.83 14.78
CA ARG A 24 19.10 29.80 14.58
C ARG A 24 18.21 29.73 15.81
N MET A 25 18.45 30.67 16.73
CA MET A 25 17.55 30.96 17.84
C MET A 25 16.21 31.42 17.25
N PHE A 26 15.18 30.59 17.41
CA PHE A 26 13.80 31.03 17.23
C PHE A 26 13.50 32.06 18.33
N SER A 27 13.30 33.31 17.94
CA SER A 27 12.76 34.33 18.83
C SER A 27 11.33 33.94 19.20
N GLY A 28 11.15 33.44 20.43
CA GLY A 28 9.84 33.23 21.02
C GLY A 28 9.13 34.57 21.20
N GLY A 29 8.21 34.88 20.28
CA GLY A 29 7.13 35.80 20.57
C GLY A 29 6.15 35.10 21.52
N GLN A 30 6.10 35.54 22.78
CA GLN A 30 5.04 35.14 23.69
C GLN A 30 3.72 35.71 23.18
N VAL A 31 2.90 34.85 22.56
CA VAL A 31 1.47 35.11 22.42
C VAL A 31 0.81 34.42 23.61
N ALA A 32 0.34 35.24 24.55
CA ALA A 32 -0.49 34.77 25.65
C ALA A 32 -1.82 34.25 25.08
N PHE A 33 -1.97 32.93 25.01
CA PHE A 33 -3.25 32.30 24.71
C PHE A 33 -4.09 32.28 25.99
N ASN A 34 -5.14 33.10 25.99
CA ASN A 34 -6.13 33.14 27.07
C ASN A 34 -7.17 32.03 26.82
N GLU A 35 -7.03 30.90 27.51
CA GLU A 35 -7.72 29.63 27.23
C GLU A 35 -9.14 29.53 27.81
N LYS A 36 -9.83 30.65 28.11
CA LYS A 36 -11.09 30.59 28.88
C LYS A 36 -12.34 31.21 28.26
N GLN A 37 -12.35 31.56 26.97
CA GLN A 37 -13.54 32.21 26.37
C GLN A 37 -13.96 31.70 24.99
N LEU A 38 -13.65 30.45 24.62
CA LEU A 38 -13.96 29.95 23.28
C LEU A 38 -14.88 28.71 23.22
N PHE A 39 -15.31 28.17 24.36
CA PHE A 39 -16.10 26.92 24.38
C PHE A 39 -17.60 27.08 24.72
N ALA A 40 -18.04 28.22 25.25
CA ALA A 40 -19.44 28.39 25.69
C ALA A 40 -20.43 28.70 24.54
N GLY A 41 -19.95 29.18 23.38
CA GLY A 41 -20.82 29.61 22.27
C GLY A 41 -21.18 28.54 21.25
N ILE A 42 -20.58 27.34 21.32
CA ILE A 42 -20.79 26.28 20.32
C ILE A 42 -21.91 25.31 20.76
N SER A 43 -22.15 25.16 22.07
CA SER A 43 -23.18 24.24 22.59
C SER A 43 -24.59 24.67 22.22
N ASP A 44 -24.88 25.98 22.20
CA ASP A 44 -26.23 26.48 21.92
C ASP A 44 -26.60 26.46 20.42
N MET A 45 -25.61 26.45 19.51
CA MET A 45 -25.89 26.27 18.07
C MET A 45 -26.10 24.80 17.68
N LEU A 46 -25.59 23.84 18.45
CA LEU A 46 -25.73 22.42 18.16
C LEU A 46 -27.11 21.86 18.51
N SER A 47 -27.83 22.51 19.44
CA SER A 47 -29.17 22.10 19.87
C SER A 47 -30.27 22.37 18.83
N SER A 48 -30.02 23.18 17.80
CA SER A 48 -31.05 23.58 16.82
C SER A 48 -30.85 22.99 15.41
N SER A 49 -29.93 22.04 15.22
CA SER A 49 -29.67 21.48 13.89
C SER A 49 -29.68 19.95 13.91
N ARG A 50 -30.86 19.40 13.58
CA ARG A 50 -31.17 18.11 12.92
C ARG A 50 -30.29 16.91 13.25
N ASP A 51 -30.92 15.84 13.71
CA ASP A 51 -30.36 14.51 13.99
C ASP A 51 -29.36 14.02 12.91
N ILE A 52 -28.07 14.02 13.26
CA ILE A 52 -27.01 13.35 12.49
C ILE A 52 -26.71 12.02 13.20
N THR A 53 -27.40 10.95 12.80
CA THR A 53 -27.12 9.60 13.28
C THR A 53 -25.97 8.98 12.47
N ASN A 54 -24.73 9.03 12.97
CA ASN A 54 -23.63 8.16 12.51
C ASN A 54 -22.46 8.15 13.52
N ILE A 55 -22.73 7.74 14.76
CA ILE A 55 -21.68 7.34 15.71
C ILE A 55 -21.76 5.83 15.86
N SER A 56 -20.80 5.12 15.26
CA SER A 56 -20.62 3.68 15.45
C SER A 56 -19.71 3.45 16.64
N THR A 57 -20.27 2.98 17.76
CA THR A 57 -19.51 2.36 18.85
C THR A 57 -19.08 0.94 18.47
N PRO A 58 -17.99 0.39 19.05
CA PRO A 58 -17.54 -0.95 18.71
C PRO A 58 -18.53 -2.00 19.22
N ILE A 59 -18.95 -2.89 18.33
CA ILE A 59 -19.94 -3.95 18.61
C ILE A 59 -19.19 -5.17 19.14
N GLU A 60 -19.50 -5.56 20.39
CA GLU A 60 -19.22 -6.89 20.93
C GLU A 60 -20.15 -7.92 20.27
N GLU A 61 -19.60 -9.09 19.97
CA GLU A 61 -20.30 -10.22 19.36
C GLU A 61 -21.29 -10.85 20.34
N SER A 62 -22.59 -10.69 20.09
CA SER A 62 -23.60 -11.58 20.65
C SER A 62 -24.63 -11.98 19.59
N ASN A 63 -24.67 -13.29 19.33
CA ASN A 63 -25.65 -13.98 18.50
C ASN A 63 -27.08 -13.71 18.97
N GLY A 64 -27.98 -13.34 18.06
CA GLY A 64 -29.41 -13.25 18.36
C GLY A 64 -30.24 -12.63 17.24
N THR A 65 -30.95 -13.47 16.50
CA THR A 65 -31.98 -13.07 15.53
C THR A 65 -33.20 -12.51 16.24
N GLN A 66 -33.69 -11.32 15.83
CA GLN A 66 -35.10 -10.96 15.92
C GLN A 66 -35.51 -10.10 14.72
N VAL A 67 -36.71 -10.39 14.20
CA VAL A 67 -37.29 -9.86 12.97
C VAL A 67 -38.50 -9.01 13.36
N VAL A 68 -38.54 -7.74 12.98
CA VAL A 68 -39.78 -6.94 12.99
C VAL A 68 -39.85 -6.08 11.73
N SER A 69 -41.00 -6.18 11.06
CA SER A 69 -41.37 -5.56 9.79
C SER A 69 -41.88 -4.12 9.95
N GLY A 70 -41.32 -3.18 9.18
CA GLY A 70 -41.85 -1.82 9.03
C GLY A 70 -40.89 -0.88 8.30
N SER A 71 -41.35 -0.26 7.19
CA SER A 71 -40.64 0.71 6.32
C SER A 71 -39.26 0.26 5.82
N GLY A 72 -39.23 -0.26 4.59
CA GLY A 72 -38.14 -1.06 4.02
C GLY A 72 -36.73 -0.48 4.07
N LYS A 73 -36.08 -0.57 5.22
CA LYS A 73 -34.62 -0.57 5.33
C LYS A 73 -34.15 -1.84 4.64
N LYS A 74 -33.70 -1.74 3.37
CA LYS A 74 -32.96 -2.81 2.69
C LYS A 74 -31.88 -3.29 3.68
N LYS A 75 -32.05 -4.50 4.24
CA LYS A 75 -31.02 -5.10 5.10
C LYS A 75 -29.74 -5.11 4.27
N ILE A 76 -28.71 -4.41 4.74
CA ILE A 76 -27.39 -4.44 4.11
C ILE A 76 -26.82 -5.83 4.44
N VAL A 77 -27.19 -6.82 3.63
CA VAL A 77 -26.58 -8.14 3.67
C VAL A 77 -25.14 -7.94 3.21
N LYS A 78 -24.18 -8.24 4.08
CA LYS A 78 -22.77 -8.19 3.69
C LYS A 78 -22.57 -9.17 2.52
N PRO A 79 -21.97 -8.74 1.40
CA PRO A 79 -21.73 -9.61 0.27
C PRO A 79 -20.85 -10.77 0.73
N ASN A 80 -21.19 -11.98 0.29
CA ASN A 80 -20.41 -13.16 0.63
C ASN A 80 -19.31 -13.30 -0.42
N GLU A 81 -18.18 -12.64 -0.13
CA GLU A 81 -17.07 -12.46 -1.04
C GLU A 81 -16.18 -13.69 -1.10
N ARG A 82 -16.02 -14.22 -2.32
CA ARG A 82 -15.10 -15.30 -2.65
C ARG A 82 -13.97 -14.74 -3.52
N THR A 83 -12.74 -15.14 -3.21
CA THR A 83 -11.59 -14.79 -4.07
C THR A 83 -11.50 -15.79 -5.22
N VAL A 84 -11.56 -15.28 -6.45
CA VAL A 84 -11.50 -16.08 -7.67
C VAL A 84 -10.05 -16.34 -8.06
N LYS A 85 -9.28 -15.25 -8.21
CA LYS A 85 -7.87 -15.28 -8.60
C LYS A 85 -7.15 -14.06 -8.04
N TYR A 86 -5.83 -14.11 -8.05
CA TYR A 86 -5.00 -12.97 -7.72
C TYR A 86 -4.36 -12.38 -8.97
N VAL A 87 -4.17 -11.05 -8.95
CA VAL A 87 -3.49 -10.31 -9.99
C VAL A 87 -2.36 -9.51 -9.36
N LEU A 88 -1.13 -9.86 -9.74
CA LEU A 88 0.07 -9.10 -9.44
C LEU A 88 0.34 -8.14 -10.61
N SER A 89 0.02 -6.86 -10.40
CA SER A 89 0.32 -5.80 -11.35
C SER A 89 1.70 -5.23 -11.07
N CYS A 90 2.58 -5.31 -12.06
CA CYS A 90 3.94 -4.79 -12.03
C CYS A 90 4.07 -3.63 -13.03
N LEU A 91 4.38 -2.43 -12.54
CA LEU A 91 4.63 -1.24 -13.35
C LEU A 91 6.12 -0.91 -13.30
N PHE A 92 6.81 -1.05 -14.43
CA PHE A 92 8.25 -0.86 -14.57
C PHE A 92 8.58 0.47 -15.23
N GLY A 93 8.37 1.57 -14.50
CA GLY A 93 8.72 2.90 -14.98
C GLY A 93 10.24 3.09 -15.11
N LYS A 94 10.65 4.16 -15.82
CA LYS A 94 12.07 4.50 -15.99
C LYS A 94 12.80 4.78 -14.67
N ASN A 95 12.12 5.43 -13.72
CA ASN A 95 12.72 5.94 -12.49
C ASN A 95 12.30 5.17 -11.23
N ASN A 96 11.30 4.29 -11.33
CA ASN A 96 10.75 3.56 -10.20
C ASN A 96 9.98 2.32 -10.67
N THR A 97 9.87 1.33 -9.79
CA THR A 97 9.03 0.15 -10.00
C THR A 97 7.96 0.06 -8.92
N HIS A 98 6.72 -0.21 -9.34
CA HIS A 98 5.58 -0.40 -8.45
C HIS A 98 5.01 -1.81 -8.61
N PHE A 99 4.75 -2.46 -7.49
CA PHE A 99 4.08 -3.75 -7.41
C PHE A 99 2.79 -3.58 -6.63
N THR A 100 1.68 -4.02 -7.22
CA THR A 100 0.38 -4.01 -6.57
C THR A 100 -0.22 -5.39 -6.67
N TYR A 101 -0.43 -6.00 -5.52
CA TYR A 101 -1.04 -7.31 -5.42
C TYR A 101 -2.50 -7.18 -5.02
N SER A 102 -3.36 -7.84 -5.78
CA SER A 102 -4.80 -7.64 -5.68
C SER A 102 -5.59 -8.93 -5.87
N ALA A 103 -6.66 -9.07 -5.12
CA ALA A 103 -7.60 -10.18 -5.23
C ALA A 103 -8.77 -9.78 -6.12
N VAL A 104 -9.09 -10.60 -7.12
CA VAL A 104 -10.35 -10.50 -7.86
C VAL A 104 -11.40 -11.23 -7.04
N VAL A 105 -12.41 -10.48 -6.61
CA VAL A 105 -13.44 -10.99 -5.70
C VAL A 105 -14.78 -11.07 -6.42
N GLU A 106 -15.50 -12.16 -6.20
CA GLU A 106 -16.87 -12.34 -6.63
C GLU A 106 -17.78 -12.39 -5.39
N ASP A 107 -18.93 -11.75 -5.46
CA ASP A 107 -20.02 -11.97 -4.52
C ASP A 107 -20.88 -13.16 -5.00
N THR A 108 -20.91 -14.21 -4.19
CA THR A 108 -21.72 -15.42 -4.45
C THR A 108 -23.22 -15.16 -4.41
N ASN A 109 -23.65 -14.12 -3.69
CA ASN A 109 -25.06 -13.78 -3.57
C ASN A 109 -25.54 -12.79 -4.64
N TYR A 110 -24.66 -12.29 -5.51
CA TYR A 110 -25.00 -11.23 -6.46
C TYR A 110 -26.22 -11.56 -7.33
N MET A 111 -26.30 -12.78 -7.85
CA MET A 111 -27.42 -13.23 -8.69
C MET A 111 -28.74 -13.33 -7.92
N LYS A 112 -28.69 -13.71 -6.64
CA LYS A 112 -29.88 -13.83 -5.78
C LYS A 112 -30.42 -12.47 -5.37
N LEU A 113 -29.53 -11.51 -5.08
CA LEU A 113 -29.95 -10.15 -4.68
C LEU A 113 -30.43 -9.30 -5.84
N ASN A 114 -29.97 -9.60 -7.07
CA ASN A 114 -30.27 -8.80 -8.25
C ASN A 114 -31.08 -9.60 -9.29
N SER A 115 -32.08 -10.35 -8.83
CA SER A 115 -32.99 -11.10 -9.71
C SER A 115 -33.85 -10.20 -10.62
N ASP A 116 -33.92 -8.91 -10.29
CA ASP A 116 -34.58 -7.85 -11.05
C ASP A 116 -33.77 -7.34 -12.25
N LYS A 117 -32.46 -7.63 -12.31
CA LYS A 117 -31.57 -7.17 -13.38
C LYS A 117 -31.66 -8.02 -14.63
N SER A 118 -31.44 -7.40 -15.78
CA SER A 118 -31.34 -8.08 -17.07
C SER A 118 -30.14 -9.03 -17.12
N TYR A 119 -30.24 -10.10 -17.93
CA TYR A 119 -29.16 -11.07 -18.14
C TYR A 119 -27.84 -10.40 -18.54
N ASN A 120 -27.90 -9.36 -19.37
CA ASN A 120 -26.70 -8.65 -19.83
C ASN A 120 -25.97 -7.94 -18.68
N GLU A 121 -26.70 -7.38 -17.71
CA GLU A 121 -26.11 -6.71 -16.55
C GLU A 121 -25.49 -7.71 -15.59
N GLN A 122 -26.15 -8.87 -15.43
CA GLN A 122 -25.63 -10.01 -14.68
C GLN A 122 -24.33 -10.54 -15.32
N PHE A 123 -24.30 -10.67 -16.64
CA PHE A 123 -23.11 -11.07 -17.39
C PHE A 123 -21.99 -10.04 -17.28
N LEU A 124 -22.31 -8.75 -17.41
CA LEU A 124 -21.33 -7.66 -17.32
C LEU A 124 -20.61 -7.65 -15.95
N TYR A 125 -21.33 -7.99 -14.88
CA TYR A 125 -20.74 -8.14 -13.55
C TYR A 125 -19.68 -9.25 -13.51
N TYR A 126 -19.99 -10.44 -14.06
CA TYR A 126 -19.02 -11.54 -14.13
C TYR A 126 -17.85 -11.24 -15.05
N TYR A 127 -18.07 -10.44 -16.11
CA TYR A 127 -17.00 -10.00 -17.00
C TYR A 127 -16.03 -9.03 -16.29
N ASN A 128 -16.57 -8.07 -15.53
CA ASN A 128 -15.81 -7.03 -14.82
C ASN A 128 -15.87 -7.22 -13.30
N LEU A 129 -15.30 -8.32 -12.82
CA LEU A 129 -15.26 -8.57 -11.38
C LEU A 129 -14.42 -7.51 -10.64
N PRO A 130 -14.90 -7.03 -9.48
CA PRO A 130 -14.19 -6.03 -8.68
C PRO A 130 -12.87 -6.60 -8.13
N ARG A 131 -11.89 -5.71 -8.03
CA ARG A 131 -10.53 -6.03 -7.57
C ARG A 131 -10.23 -5.30 -6.26
N LYS A 132 -9.81 -6.03 -5.24
CA LYS A 132 -9.39 -5.50 -3.94
C LYS A 132 -7.89 -5.60 -3.76
N VAL A 133 -7.23 -4.46 -3.55
CA VAL A 133 -5.79 -4.41 -3.30
C VAL A 133 -5.49 -4.98 -1.92
N LYS A 134 -4.57 -5.96 -1.86
CA LYS A 134 -4.11 -6.56 -0.59
C LYS A 134 -2.88 -5.86 -0.06
N PHE A 135 -1.96 -5.49 -0.95
CA PHE A 135 -0.84 -4.61 -0.63
C PHE A 135 -0.26 -3.99 -1.91
N SER A 136 0.41 -2.86 -1.74
CA SER A 136 1.20 -2.22 -2.77
C SER A 136 2.56 -1.83 -2.20
N ILE A 137 3.62 -2.08 -2.96
CA ILE A 137 4.98 -1.78 -2.58
C ILE A 137 5.75 -1.26 -3.79
N SER A 138 6.63 -0.30 -3.56
CA SER A 138 7.55 0.22 -4.57
C SER A 138 8.98 0.09 -4.09
N THR A 139 9.95 0.27 -4.97
CA THR A 139 11.38 0.22 -4.57
C THR A 139 11.70 1.29 -3.52
N GLY A 140 10.98 2.41 -3.53
CA GLY A 140 11.09 3.44 -2.49
C GLY A 140 10.73 2.97 -1.08
N CYS A 141 9.87 1.96 -0.94
CA CYS A 141 9.48 1.39 0.36
C CYS A 141 10.61 0.61 1.03
N LEU A 142 11.54 0.07 0.24
CA LEU A 142 12.72 -0.66 0.75
C LEU A 142 13.87 0.28 1.14
N GLY A 143 13.68 1.59 1.01
CA GLY A 143 14.67 2.60 1.41
C GLY A 143 15.49 3.16 0.25
N PHE A 144 15.33 2.67 -0.99
CA PHE A 144 15.96 3.29 -2.16
C PHE A 144 15.42 4.72 -2.36
N ARG A 145 16.32 5.70 -2.48
CA ARG A 145 15.96 7.12 -2.64
C ARG A 145 16.48 7.67 -3.96
N LYS A 146 15.77 8.68 -4.49
CA LYS A 146 16.15 9.43 -5.70
C LYS A 146 16.41 8.48 -6.88
N ALA A 147 17.52 8.67 -7.60
CA ALA A 147 17.88 7.90 -8.80
C ALA A 147 18.00 6.38 -8.53
N ALA A 148 18.40 5.98 -7.32
CA ALA A 148 18.59 4.56 -6.98
C ALA A 148 17.30 3.71 -7.08
N ARG A 149 16.11 4.34 -7.09
CA ARG A 149 14.82 3.63 -7.20
C ARG A 149 14.59 3.00 -8.58
N GLY A 150 15.21 3.55 -9.62
CA GLY A 150 15.08 3.08 -11.00
C GLY A 150 16.13 2.04 -11.38
N GLU A 151 17.06 1.73 -10.47
CA GLU A 151 18.13 0.78 -10.75
C GLU A 151 17.67 -0.67 -10.64
N TYR A 152 18.39 -1.53 -11.36
CA TYR A 152 18.09 -2.96 -11.49
C TYR A 152 18.04 -3.67 -10.12
N GLU A 153 19.06 -3.43 -9.29
CA GLU A 153 19.17 -4.05 -7.96
C GLU A 153 17.99 -3.71 -7.04
N ALA A 154 17.52 -2.45 -7.09
CA ALA A 154 16.40 -2.00 -6.29
C ALA A 154 15.11 -2.75 -6.66
N ALA A 155 14.87 -2.93 -7.96
CA ALA A 155 13.73 -3.69 -8.44
C ALA A 155 13.86 -5.20 -8.13
N PHE A 156 15.06 -5.78 -8.23
CA PHE A 156 15.30 -7.18 -7.89
C PHE A 156 14.99 -7.47 -6.42
N GLN A 157 15.55 -6.67 -5.50
CA GLN A 157 15.30 -6.81 -4.06
C GLN A 157 13.83 -6.59 -3.70
N THR A 158 13.18 -5.63 -4.35
CA THR A 158 11.74 -5.38 -4.14
C THR A 158 10.90 -6.56 -4.62
N SER A 159 11.27 -7.17 -5.75
CA SER A 159 10.58 -8.36 -6.27
C SER A 159 10.70 -9.55 -5.31
N ALA A 160 11.90 -9.80 -4.79
CA ALA A 160 12.12 -10.82 -3.76
C ALA A 160 11.26 -10.56 -2.51
N LYS A 161 11.21 -9.31 -2.04
CA LYS A 161 10.38 -8.94 -0.89
C LYS A 161 8.89 -9.12 -1.18
N VAL A 162 8.41 -8.81 -2.39
CA VAL A 162 7.03 -9.07 -2.80
C VAL A 162 6.71 -10.56 -2.70
N PHE A 163 7.57 -11.43 -3.24
CA PHE A 163 7.36 -12.88 -3.18
C PHE A 163 7.34 -13.40 -1.74
N GLN A 164 8.22 -12.88 -0.89
CA GLN A 164 8.21 -13.18 0.54
C GLN A 164 6.91 -12.72 1.21
N MET A 165 6.44 -11.49 0.93
CA MET A 165 5.19 -10.97 1.49
C MET A 165 3.95 -11.76 1.07
N ILE A 166 3.91 -12.27 -0.16
CA ILE A 166 2.82 -13.12 -0.65
C ILE A 166 2.77 -14.41 0.18
N GLN A 167 3.92 -15.02 0.46
CA GLN A 167 4.04 -16.23 1.27
C GLN A 167 3.69 -15.98 2.74
N GLU A 168 4.24 -14.91 3.34
CA GLU A 168 3.97 -14.52 4.73
C GLU A 168 2.48 -14.28 4.99
N LYS A 169 1.79 -13.65 4.03
CA LYS A 169 0.36 -13.37 4.13
C LYS A 169 -0.54 -14.54 3.72
N ARG A 170 0.04 -15.69 3.33
CA ARG A 170 -0.69 -16.88 2.84
C ARG A 170 -1.66 -16.57 1.70
N LEU A 171 -1.30 -15.63 0.81
CA LEU A 171 -2.12 -15.21 -0.33
C LEU A 171 -1.76 -16.04 -1.58
N MET A 172 -1.76 -17.37 -1.45
CA MET A 172 -1.36 -18.29 -2.53
C MET A 172 -2.39 -19.41 -2.71
N ASP A 173 -3.60 -19.24 -2.18
CA ASP A 173 -4.66 -20.24 -2.24
C ASP A 173 -5.35 -20.35 -3.61
N LYS A 174 -5.08 -19.40 -4.51
CA LYS A 174 -5.63 -19.31 -5.87
C LYS A 174 -4.55 -18.97 -6.89
N ASP A 175 -4.89 -19.13 -8.15
CA ASP A 175 -4.05 -18.80 -9.29
C ASP A 175 -3.61 -17.34 -9.26
N ILE A 176 -2.35 -17.11 -9.63
CA ILE A 176 -1.73 -15.79 -9.64
C ILE A 176 -1.43 -15.40 -11.09
N GLU A 177 -2.12 -14.37 -11.57
CA GLU A 177 -1.88 -13.73 -12.86
C GLU A 177 -0.86 -12.60 -12.70
N ILE A 178 0.19 -12.60 -13.53
CA ILE A 178 1.23 -11.58 -13.50
C ILE A 178 1.03 -10.65 -14.70
N VAL A 179 0.81 -9.36 -14.43
CA VAL A 179 0.60 -8.33 -15.46
C VAL A 179 1.77 -7.35 -15.42
N MET A 180 2.53 -7.27 -16.51
CA MET A 180 3.70 -6.39 -16.62
C MET A 180 3.36 -5.19 -17.52
N LYS A 181 3.64 -3.98 -17.03
CA LYS A 181 3.51 -2.72 -17.76
C LYS A 181 4.86 -2.04 -17.87
N ASP A 182 5.07 -1.36 -18.99
CA ASP A 182 6.31 -0.68 -19.36
C ASP A 182 7.54 -1.61 -19.51
N PHE A 183 8.66 -0.99 -19.90
CA PHE A 183 9.90 -1.67 -20.28
C PHE A 183 11.13 -1.06 -19.56
N GLY A 184 10.97 -0.61 -18.31
CA GLY A 184 12.08 -0.11 -17.50
C GLY A 184 13.05 -1.23 -17.05
N LYS A 185 14.22 -0.84 -16.52
CA LYS A 185 15.25 -1.77 -16.01
C LYS A 185 14.69 -2.78 -15.01
N GLY A 186 13.70 -2.37 -14.21
CA GLY A 186 13.05 -3.23 -13.22
C GLY A 186 12.31 -4.43 -13.80
N ARG A 187 11.91 -4.38 -15.08
CA ARG A 187 11.26 -5.51 -15.76
C ARG A 187 12.18 -6.71 -15.87
N ALA A 188 13.41 -6.48 -16.34
CA ALA A 188 14.42 -7.53 -16.44
C ALA A 188 14.76 -8.09 -15.05
N ALA A 189 14.87 -7.22 -14.05
CA ALA A 189 15.12 -7.61 -12.67
C ALA A 189 14.03 -8.51 -12.10
N PHE A 190 12.76 -8.17 -12.34
CA PHE A 190 11.63 -8.97 -11.90
C PHE A 190 11.60 -10.35 -12.58
N THR A 191 11.81 -10.41 -13.90
CA THR A 191 11.87 -11.69 -14.62
C THR A 191 13.00 -12.58 -14.11
N ALA A 192 14.17 -12.00 -13.82
CA ALA A 192 15.29 -12.72 -13.22
C ALA A 192 14.95 -13.24 -11.81
N ALA A 193 14.31 -12.43 -10.97
CA ALA A 193 13.88 -12.85 -9.63
C ALA A 193 12.83 -13.96 -9.67
N LEU A 194 11.87 -13.86 -10.62
CA LEU A 194 10.81 -14.86 -10.80
C LEU A 194 11.36 -16.21 -11.26
N ASN A 195 12.35 -16.20 -12.17
CA ASN A 195 13.00 -17.43 -12.66
C ASN A 195 14.02 -17.99 -11.68
N GLY A 196 14.60 -17.14 -10.82
CA GLY A 196 15.56 -17.51 -9.81
C GLY A 196 14.94 -18.20 -8.58
N LYS A 197 15.74 -18.30 -7.52
CA LYS A 197 15.35 -18.96 -6.26
C LYS A 197 14.17 -18.27 -5.56
N GLU A 198 14.09 -16.94 -5.68
CA GLU A 198 13.09 -16.12 -4.99
C GLU A 198 11.66 -16.39 -5.50
N GLY A 199 11.51 -16.70 -6.80
CA GLY A 199 10.22 -16.98 -7.43
C GLY A 199 9.77 -18.44 -7.37
N ASN A 200 10.54 -19.34 -6.75
CA ASN A 200 10.25 -20.79 -6.75
C ASN A 200 8.86 -21.11 -6.20
N ASN A 201 8.48 -20.47 -5.08
CA ASN A 201 7.19 -20.70 -4.45
C ASN A 201 6.02 -20.18 -5.31
N ILE A 202 6.21 -19.06 -6.01
CA ILE A 202 5.19 -18.50 -6.90
C ILE A 202 4.99 -19.40 -8.13
N ARG A 203 6.07 -20.01 -8.64
CA ARG A 203 6.02 -20.93 -9.79
C ARG A 203 5.37 -22.27 -9.43
N LYS A 204 5.68 -22.83 -8.26
CA LYS A 204 5.10 -24.10 -7.78
C LYS A 204 3.57 -24.08 -7.67
N ASN A 205 2.99 -22.92 -7.41
CA ASN A 205 1.54 -22.80 -7.23
C ASN A 205 0.76 -22.75 -8.56
N ASN A 206 1.45 -22.66 -9.70
CA ASN A 206 0.83 -22.53 -11.03
C ASN A 206 1.02 -23.79 -11.90
N PHE A 207 1.53 -24.91 -11.36
CA PHE A 207 1.71 -26.18 -12.06
C PHE A 207 1.36 -27.38 -11.18
#